data_AF-A0A3C0HGH2-F1
#
_entry.id   AF-A0A3C0HGH2-F1
#
_cell.length_a   1.000
_cell.length_b   1.000
_cell.length_c   1.000
_cell.angle_alpha   90.00
_cell.angle_beta   90.00
_cell.angle_gamma   90.00
#
_symmetry.space_group_name_H-M   'P 1'
#
loop_
_entity.id
_entity.type
_entity.pdbx_description
1 polymer ?
#
loop_
_entity_poly.entity_id
_entity_poly.type
_entity_poly.pdbx_seq_one_letter_code
_entity_poly.pdbx_strand_id
1 'polypeptide(L)'
;MPMRLPLIAAAVLVLAACAPEDIVPTGPMALDGVTFSVEALPAVDGACDPSQPFRARVRWDVQDWGDPRFDLHLRSTQGQLTARYNAASGEHVTDGWAHEGLYILLVDRSSRMLVAAQPVPALVCPPR
;
A
#
# COMPACT_ATOMS: atom_id res chain seq x y z
N MET A 1 22.68 19.39 -62.66
CA MET A 1 22.71 18.18 -61.79
C MET A 1 21.98 18.51 -60.49
N PRO A 2 20.71 18.10 -60.28
CA PRO A 2 20.05 18.31 -59.00
C PRO A 2 20.28 17.11 -58.07
N MET A 3 20.85 17.42 -56.91
CA MET A 3 21.14 16.53 -55.79
C MET A 3 19.82 16.08 -55.13
N ARG A 4 19.58 14.78 -55.02
CA ARG A 4 18.44 14.21 -54.30
C ARG A 4 18.95 13.40 -53.11
N LEU A 5 18.92 14.00 -51.92
CA LEU A 5 18.96 13.25 -50.65
C LEU A 5 17.51 12.88 -50.29
N PRO A 6 17.15 11.60 -50.12
CA PRO A 6 15.93 11.24 -49.44
C PRO A 6 16.19 11.21 -47.93
N LEU A 7 15.51 12.11 -47.21
CA LEU A 7 15.26 11.96 -45.77
C LEU A 7 14.61 10.59 -45.52
N ILE A 8 15.31 9.68 -44.85
CA ILE A 8 14.67 8.49 -44.27
C ILE A 8 14.21 8.89 -42.88
N ALA A 9 12.89 9.07 -42.76
CA ALA A 9 12.20 9.33 -41.51
C ALA A 9 12.40 8.15 -40.54
N ALA A 10 13.10 8.39 -39.44
CA ALA A 10 13.14 7.48 -38.32
C ALA A 10 11.79 7.50 -37.61
N ALA A 11 10.96 6.48 -37.85
CA ALA A 11 9.77 6.22 -37.08
C ALA A 11 10.17 5.78 -35.66
N VAL A 12 10.15 6.73 -34.72
CA VAL A 12 10.26 6.44 -33.28
C VAL A 12 8.95 5.79 -32.85
N LEU A 13 8.91 4.45 -32.80
CA LEU A 13 7.87 3.73 -32.07
C LEU A 13 8.03 4.09 -30.59
N VAL A 14 7.22 5.01 -30.09
CA VAL A 14 7.04 5.25 -28.66
C VAL A 14 6.28 4.05 -28.12
N LEU A 15 7.02 3.06 -27.59
CA LEU A 15 6.47 2.04 -26.71
C LEU A 15 5.95 2.77 -25.46
N ALA A 16 4.69 3.20 -25.50
CA ALA A 16 3.95 3.59 -24.31
C ALA A 16 3.78 2.32 -23.47
N ALA A 17 4.78 2.00 -22.66
CA ALA A 17 4.65 1.02 -21.61
C ALA A 17 3.52 1.51 -20.69
N CYS A 18 2.37 0.83 -20.71
CA CYS A 18 1.31 1.03 -19.73
C CYS A 18 1.87 0.58 -18.38
N ALA A 19 2.54 1.48 -17.67
CA ALA A 19 2.82 1.30 -16.26
C ALA A 19 1.46 1.31 -15.53
N PRO A 20 1.22 0.38 -14.59
CA PRO A 20 0.02 0.43 -13.76
C PRO A 20 -0.10 1.80 -13.10
N GLU A 21 -1.29 2.40 -13.14
CA GLU A 21 -1.53 3.70 -12.52
C GLU A 21 -1.28 3.63 -11.00
N ASP A 22 -0.66 4.67 -10.44
CA ASP A 22 -0.49 4.77 -8.99
C ASP A 22 -1.82 5.17 -8.35
N ILE A 23 -2.31 4.36 -7.41
CA ILE A 23 -3.58 4.58 -6.74
C ILE A 23 -3.30 5.17 -5.36
N VAL A 24 -3.80 6.39 -5.13
CA VAL A 24 -3.79 7.06 -3.82
C VAL A 24 -5.20 6.94 -3.21
N PRO A 25 -5.39 6.25 -2.08
CA PRO A 25 -6.70 6.13 -1.45
C PRO A 25 -7.23 7.49 -1.00
N THR A 26 -8.50 7.78 -1.30
CA THR A 26 -9.21 8.97 -0.81
C THR A 26 -10.06 8.67 0.43
N GLY A 27 -10.22 7.39 0.78
CA GLY A 27 -10.99 6.91 1.92
C GLY A 27 -10.67 5.44 2.23
N PRO A 28 -11.14 4.91 3.38
CA PRO A 28 -11.08 3.49 3.67
C PRO A 28 -11.84 2.66 2.63
N MET A 29 -11.28 1.51 2.24
CA MET A 29 -11.94 0.57 1.34
C MET A 29 -11.48 -0.87 1.59
N ALA A 30 -12.31 -1.83 1.18
CA ALA A 30 -11.97 -3.23 1.03
C ALA A 30 -12.83 -3.82 -0.08
N LEU A 31 -12.26 -4.71 -0.91
CA LEU A 31 -13.05 -5.49 -1.85
C LEU A 31 -13.95 -6.49 -1.11
N ASP A 32 -14.97 -7.00 -1.81
CA ASP A 32 -15.85 -8.04 -1.26
C ASP A 32 -15.03 -9.27 -0.84
N GLY A 33 -15.36 -9.85 0.32
CA GLY A 33 -14.63 -10.99 0.87
C GLY A 33 -13.29 -10.63 1.55
N VAL A 34 -12.95 -9.34 1.66
CA VAL A 34 -11.73 -8.86 2.33
C VAL A 34 -12.07 -8.21 3.67
N THR A 35 -11.48 -8.71 4.74
CA THR A 35 -11.39 -8.01 6.03
C THR A 35 -10.00 -7.42 6.17
N PHE A 36 -9.92 -6.13 6.45
CA PHE A 36 -8.66 -5.41 6.67
C PHE A 36 -8.80 -4.42 7.82
N SER A 37 -7.94 -4.53 8.83
CA SER A 37 -7.98 -3.66 10.00
C SER A 37 -6.60 -3.16 10.40
N VAL A 38 -6.59 -1.94 10.93
CA VAL A 38 -5.39 -1.27 11.43
C VAL A 38 -5.67 -0.75 12.83
N GLU A 39 -4.82 -1.11 13.78
CA GLU A 39 -4.90 -0.77 15.19
C GLU A 39 -3.64 0.02 15.59
N ALA A 40 -3.81 1.17 16.23
CA ALA A 40 -2.69 1.94 16.77
C ALA A 40 -2.20 1.30 18.08
N LEU A 41 -0.89 1.09 18.20
CA LEU A 41 -0.22 0.53 19.36
C LEU A 41 0.87 1.48 19.87
N PRO A 42 1.06 1.63 21.19
CA PRO A 42 2.16 2.40 21.75
C PRO A 42 3.53 1.95 21.20
N ALA A 43 4.46 2.89 21.01
CA ALA A 43 5.82 2.58 20.55
C ALA A 43 6.58 1.71 21.55
N VAL A 44 6.39 1.97 22.84
CA VAL A 44 7.00 1.24 23.96
C VAL A 44 5.90 0.91 24.96
N ASP A 45 5.91 -0.31 25.48
CA ASP A 45 4.93 -0.76 26.46
C ASP A 45 5.00 0.11 27.73
N GLY A 46 3.86 0.69 28.13
CA GLY A 46 3.76 1.62 29.26
C GLY A 46 4.04 3.09 28.95
N ALA A 47 4.52 3.42 27.74
CA ALA A 47 4.68 4.81 27.29
C ALA A 47 3.71 5.11 26.15
N CYS A 48 2.61 5.79 26.48
CA CYS A 48 1.62 6.25 25.50
C CYS A 48 1.75 7.77 25.29
N ASP A 49 2.15 8.16 24.08
CA ASP A 49 2.23 9.54 23.63
C ASP A 49 1.73 9.62 22.17
N PRO A 50 0.53 10.18 21.92
CA PRO A 50 -0.03 10.26 20.59
C PRO A 50 0.64 11.34 19.71
N SER A 51 1.50 12.19 20.30
CA SER A 51 2.26 13.20 19.55
C SER A 51 3.51 12.66 18.88
N GLN A 52 3.93 11.44 19.24
CA GLN A 52 5.11 10.77 18.69
C GLN A 52 4.69 9.67 17.72
N PRO A 53 5.56 9.29 16.77
CA PRO A 53 5.36 8.09 15.97
C PRO A 53 5.19 6.84 16.85
N PHE A 54 4.27 5.98 16.46
CA PHE A 54 3.88 4.78 17.20
C PHE A 54 3.87 3.55 16.28
N ARG A 55 3.49 2.38 16.80
CA ARG A 55 3.39 1.14 16.01
C ARG A 55 1.96 0.96 15.52
N ALA A 56 1.77 0.34 14.36
CA ALA A 56 0.46 -0.08 13.91
C ALA A 56 0.41 -1.60 13.80
N ARG A 57 -0.67 -2.21 14.27
CA ARG A 57 -0.96 -3.61 13.97
C ARG A 57 -1.94 -3.67 12.81
N VAL A 58 -1.55 -4.38 11.77
CA VAL A 58 -2.31 -4.62 10.56
C VAL A 58 -2.77 -6.07 10.56
N ARG A 59 -4.06 -6.32 10.33
CA ARG A 59 -4.61 -7.66 10.15
C ARG A 59 -5.36 -7.74 8.83
N TRP A 60 -5.24 -8.87 8.16
CA TRP A 60 -5.98 -9.15 6.94
C TRP A 60 -6.54 -10.57 6.95
N ASP A 61 -7.67 -10.74 6.28
CA ASP A 61 -8.28 -12.01 5.93
C ASP A 61 -8.96 -11.83 4.58
N VAL A 62 -8.59 -12.65 3.59
CA VAL A 62 -9.09 -12.56 2.21
C VAL A 62 -9.69 -13.91 1.83
N GLN A 63 -10.97 -13.91 1.49
CA GLN A 63 -11.69 -15.10 1.06
C GLN A 63 -11.49 -15.36 -0.43
N ASP A 64 -11.53 -16.63 -0.81
CA ASP A 64 -11.57 -17.09 -2.22
C ASP A 64 -10.44 -16.54 -3.12
N TRP A 65 -9.25 -16.30 -2.57
CA TRP A 65 -8.08 -15.85 -3.34
C TRP A 65 -7.22 -17.03 -3.81
N GLY A 66 -7.13 -17.26 -5.13
CA GLY A 66 -6.50 -18.46 -5.69
C GLY A 66 -5.00 -18.62 -5.44
N ASP A 67 -4.23 -17.53 -5.39
CA ASP A 67 -2.78 -17.52 -5.06
C ASP A 67 -2.46 -16.24 -4.25
N PRO A 68 -2.66 -16.25 -2.92
CA PRO A 68 -2.55 -15.06 -2.10
C PRO A 68 -1.10 -14.58 -2.01
N ARG A 69 -0.84 -13.42 -2.61
CA ARG A 69 0.46 -12.74 -2.60
C ARG A 69 0.23 -11.27 -2.37
N PHE A 70 0.34 -10.82 -1.13
CA PHE A 70 0.03 -9.46 -0.75
C PHE A 70 1.26 -8.68 -0.34
N ASP A 71 1.29 -7.42 -0.75
CA ASP A 71 2.27 -6.43 -0.34
C ASP A 71 1.56 -5.38 0.53
N LEU A 72 2.17 -4.98 1.64
CA LEU A 72 1.72 -3.83 2.44
C LEU A 72 2.46 -2.58 1.97
N HIS A 73 1.71 -1.62 1.44
CA HIS A 73 2.24 -0.35 0.96
C HIS A 73 1.76 0.82 1.83
N LEU A 74 2.53 1.91 1.84
CA LEU A 74 2.15 3.16 2.48
C LEU A 74 1.77 4.22 1.45
N ARG A 75 0.71 4.98 1.74
CA ARG A 75 0.23 6.16 1.00
C ARG A 75 -0.32 5.89 -0.41
N SER A 76 0.31 5.03 -1.21
CA SER A 76 -0.14 4.67 -2.56
C SER A 76 0.32 3.27 -2.99
N THR A 77 -0.22 2.72 -4.08
CA THR A 77 0.14 1.38 -4.58
C THR A 77 1.56 1.30 -5.15
N GLN A 78 2.17 2.44 -5.46
CA GLN A 78 3.61 2.56 -5.77
C GLN A 78 4.43 3.19 -4.64
N GLY A 79 3.81 3.49 -3.50
CA GLY A 79 4.46 4.03 -2.33
C GLY A 79 5.37 3.02 -1.63
N GLN A 80 5.91 3.41 -0.48
CA GLN A 80 6.86 2.60 0.29
C GLN A 80 6.27 1.22 0.62
N LEU A 81 6.97 0.16 0.20
CA LEU A 81 6.70 -1.21 0.59
C LEU A 81 7.26 -1.46 2.00
N THR A 82 6.44 -1.95 2.92
CA THR A 82 6.86 -2.26 4.30
C THR A 82 6.96 -3.75 4.56
N ALA A 83 6.09 -4.55 3.95
CA ALA A 83 6.07 -5.99 4.17
C ALA A 83 5.47 -6.77 3.00
N ARG A 84 5.77 -8.07 2.93
CA ARG A 84 5.27 -9.01 1.92
C ARG A 84 4.78 -10.28 2.58
N TYR A 85 3.65 -10.79 2.10
CA TYR A 85 3.00 -11.99 2.61
C TYR A 85 2.55 -12.89 1.47
N ASN A 86 2.70 -14.20 1.66
CA ASN A 86 2.19 -15.24 0.76
C ASN A 86 1.08 -16.04 1.47
N ALA A 87 0.15 -15.33 2.10
CA ALA A 87 -0.93 -15.92 2.90
C ALA A 87 -2.20 -15.08 2.79
N ALA A 88 -3.34 -15.76 2.68
CA ALA A 88 -4.67 -15.15 2.59
C ALA A 88 -5.07 -14.40 3.86
N SER A 89 -4.51 -14.78 5.00
CA SER A 89 -4.73 -14.12 6.28
C SER A 89 -3.44 -13.97 7.07
N GLY A 90 -3.42 -13.00 7.97
CA GLY A 90 -2.27 -12.79 8.85
C GLY A 90 -2.35 -11.50 9.67
N GLU A 91 -1.28 -11.29 10.45
CA GLU A 91 -1.07 -10.12 11.28
C GLU A 91 0.36 -9.61 11.09
N HIS A 92 0.53 -8.29 11.11
CA HIS A 92 1.83 -7.62 11.14
C HIS A 92 1.80 -6.45 12.10
N VAL A 93 2.83 -6.33 12.95
CA VAL A 93 3.06 -5.11 13.73
C VAL A 93 4.21 -4.35 13.09
N THR A 94 3.97 -3.09 12.73
CA THR A 94 4.97 -2.21 12.14
C THR A 94 6.01 -1.79 13.17
N ASP A 95 7.13 -1.28 12.69
CA ASP A 95 8.03 -0.49 13.52
C ASP A 95 7.38 0.85 13.92
N GLY A 96 8.04 1.58 14.83
CA GLY A 96 7.56 2.83 15.44
C GLY A 96 7.59 4.06 14.53
N TRP A 97 7.02 3.98 13.33
CA TRP A 97 6.91 5.10 12.37
C TRP A 97 5.46 5.46 12.02
N ALA A 98 4.47 4.72 12.52
CA ALA A 98 3.07 4.99 12.23
C ALA A 98 2.61 6.29 12.91
N HIS A 99 1.69 6.98 12.28
CA HIS A 99 1.02 8.17 12.84
C HIS A 99 -0.42 8.20 12.34
N GLU A 100 -1.28 8.94 13.03
CA GLU A 100 -2.68 9.08 12.63
C GLU A 100 -2.83 9.52 11.17
N GLY A 101 -3.78 8.92 10.47
CA GLY A 101 -4.12 9.26 9.08
C GLY A 101 -3.16 8.69 8.02
N LEU A 102 -2.05 8.06 8.41
CA LEU A 102 -1.19 7.36 7.46
C LEU A 102 -1.94 6.17 6.86
N TYR A 103 -2.08 6.14 5.53
CA TYR A 103 -2.74 5.01 4.87
C TYR A 103 -1.80 3.81 4.72
N ILE A 104 -2.30 2.65 5.14
CA ILE A 104 -1.73 1.33 4.86
C ILE A 104 -2.63 0.62 3.86
N LEU A 105 -2.03 0.11 2.78
CA LEU A 105 -2.70 -0.51 1.66
C LEU A 105 -2.32 -1.98 1.60
N LEU A 106 -3.30 -2.85 1.38
CA LEU A 106 -3.10 -4.25 1.00
C LEU A 106 -3.21 -4.37 -0.52
N VAL A 107 -2.11 -4.72 -1.18
CA VAL A 107 -2.02 -4.78 -2.64
C VAL A 107 -1.77 -6.21 -3.08
N ASP A 108 -2.57 -6.73 -4.01
CA ASP A 108 -2.28 -8.01 -4.65
C ASP A 108 -1.06 -7.85 -5.56
N ARG A 109 0.02 -8.57 -5.27
CA ARG A 109 1.31 -8.42 -5.95
C ARG A 109 1.24 -8.89 -7.40
N SER A 110 0.41 -9.89 -7.70
CA SER A 110 0.31 -10.49 -9.03
C SER A 110 -0.39 -9.55 -10.01
N SER A 111 -1.53 -8.99 -9.61
CA SER A 111 -2.34 -8.07 -10.44
C SER A 111 -2.02 -6.60 -10.24
N ARG A 112 -1.26 -6.25 -9.19
CA ARG A 112 -1.00 -4.87 -8.72
C ARG A 112 -2.28 -4.13 -8.30
N MET A 113 -3.37 -4.87 -8.04
CA MET A 113 -4.65 -4.32 -7.63
C MET A 113 -4.64 -3.92 -6.15
N LEU A 114 -5.23 -2.77 -5.83
CA LEU A 114 -5.53 -2.39 -4.45
C LEU A 114 -6.72 -3.21 -3.94
N VAL A 115 -6.49 -4.00 -2.90
CA VAL A 115 -7.48 -4.94 -2.34
C VAL A 115 -8.16 -4.35 -1.10
N ALA A 116 -7.40 -3.62 -0.28
CA ALA A 116 -7.95 -2.85 0.84
C ALA A 116 -7.03 -1.69 1.22
N ALA A 117 -7.60 -0.67 1.86
CA ALA A 117 -6.86 0.45 2.42
C ALA A 117 -7.54 0.95 3.69
N GLN A 118 -6.75 1.23 4.72
CA GLN A 118 -7.23 1.83 5.97
C GLN A 118 -6.22 2.90 6.44
N PRO A 119 -6.69 4.07 6.90
CA PRO A 119 -5.84 4.97 7.66
C PRO A 119 -5.52 4.36 9.02
N VAL A 120 -4.30 4.61 9.50
CA VAL A 120 -3.93 4.36 10.88
C VAL A 120 -4.81 5.24 11.78
N PRO A 121 -5.56 4.66 12.75
CA PRO A 121 -6.38 5.43 13.67
C PRO A 121 -5.52 6.22 14.66
N ALA A 122 -6.14 7.17 15.38
CA ALA A 122 -5.48 7.85 16.48
C ALA A 122 -5.05 6.85 17.57
N LEU A 123 -3.88 7.07 18.17
CA LEU A 123 -3.44 6.34 19.34
C LEU A 123 -4.27 6.77 20.56
N VAL A 124 -5.08 5.86 21.10
CA VAL A 124 -5.88 6.12 22.30
C VAL A 124 -5.05 5.78 23.54
N CYS A 125 -4.67 6.81 24.29
CA CYS A 125 -3.99 6.65 25.57
C CYS A 125 -4.99 6.65 26.73
N PRO A 126 -4.85 5.74 27.72
CA PRO A 126 -5.66 5.81 28.93
C PRO A 126 -5.41 7.14 29.67
N PRO A 127 -6.42 7.66 30.39
CA PRO A 127 -6.24 8.84 31.22
C PRO A 127 -5.15 8.57 32.27
N ARG A 128 -4.25 9.55 32.45
CA ARG A 128 -3.21 9.51 33.49
C ARG A 128 -3.78 9.84 34.86
#